data_AF-A0A2M7Y112-F1
#
_entry.id   AF-A0A2M7Y112-F1
#
_cell.length_a   1.000
_cell.length_b   1.000
_cell.length_c   1.000
_cell.angle_alpha   90.00
_cell.angle_beta   90.00
_cell.angle_gamma   90.00
#
_symmetry.space_group_name_H-M   'P 1'
#
loop_
_entity.id
_entity.type
_entity.pdbx_description
1 polymer ?
#
loop_
_entity_poly.entity_id
_entity_poly.type
_entity_poly.pdbx_seq_one_letter_code
_entity_poly.pdbx_strand_id
1 'polypeptide(L)'
;MSYTVFRRCAMRPTGSPEELEHRRMRALALLKEGLQPVEVARRVGVDRRSVRRWKAAVRTQGEAGVRAKPAPGRPLKLQAKHRTKLEALLLKGAQAAGFHTDLWTCPRVAEVIERRFGVCYHVDHIGRLLHDLGWSPQKPARRALERDEQAIWRWAHEDWTRVKKTPPAGARRSSSSTKRGS
;
A
#
# COMPACT_ATOMS: atom_id res chain seq x y z
N MET A 1 -15.51 53.83 26.45
CA MET A 1 -15.95 52.51 25.94
C MET A 1 -14.84 51.89 25.11
N SER A 2 -14.07 50.95 25.67
CA SER A 2 -12.93 50.33 24.98
C SER A 2 -13.31 48.92 24.53
N TYR A 3 -13.58 48.74 23.24
CA TYR A 3 -13.77 47.42 22.65
C TYR A 3 -12.42 46.78 22.36
N THR A 4 -11.92 45.93 23.25
CA THR A 4 -10.73 45.12 22.99
C THR A 4 -11.06 44.02 21.98
N VAL A 5 -10.70 44.24 20.72
CA VAL A 5 -10.79 43.24 19.65
C VAL A 5 -9.70 42.18 19.87
N PHE A 6 -9.97 41.18 20.70
CA PHE A 6 -9.14 39.96 20.76
C PHE A 6 -9.51 39.02 19.59
N ARG A 7 -9.04 39.35 18.39
CA ARG A 7 -8.97 38.38 17.27
C ARG A 7 -7.59 37.72 17.30
N ARG A 8 -7.39 36.77 18.21
CA ARG A 8 -6.35 35.76 18.04
C ARG A 8 -7.01 34.57 17.37
N CYS A 9 -6.78 34.41 16.07
CA CYS A 9 -7.06 33.14 15.38
C CYS A 9 -6.24 32.06 16.09
N ALA A 10 -6.85 31.35 17.04
CA ALA A 10 -6.24 30.18 17.63
C ALA A 10 -6.08 29.16 16.49
N MET A 11 -4.84 28.84 16.15
CA MET A 11 -4.50 27.73 15.25
C MET A 11 -5.27 26.47 15.64
N ARG A 12 -5.57 25.63 14.65
CA ARG A 12 -6.25 24.34 14.87
C ARG A 12 -5.51 23.59 15.99
N PRO A 13 -6.19 23.19 17.08
CA PRO A 13 -5.51 22.53 18.18
C PRO A 13 -4.84 21.25 17.65
N THR A 14 -3.53 21.17 17.87
CA THR A 14 -2.70 20.01 17.53
C THR A 14 -2.84 18.97 18.63
N GLY A 15 -2.88 17.69 18.25
CA GLY A 15 -2.95 16.57 19.18
C GLY A 15 -3.56 15.33 18.54
N SER A 16 -3.41 14.20 19.23
CA SER A 16 -4.10 12.96 18.87
C SER A 16 -5.63 13.15 18.96
N PRO A 17 -6.44 12.34 18.26
CA PRO A 17 -7.89 12.40 18.40
C PRO A 17 -8.35 12.29 19.86
N GLU A 18 -7.67 11.46 20.66
CA GLU A 18 -7.93 11.25 22.08
C GLU A 18 -7.64 12.49 22.93
N GLU A 19 -6.50 13.17 22.70
CA GLU A 19 -6.16 14.41 23.40
C GLU A 19 -7.19 15.52 23.12
N LEU A 20 -7.65 15.61 21.88
CA LEU A 20 -8.68 16.58 21.48
C LEU A 20 -10.05 16.23 22.06
N GLU A 21 -10.36 14.95 22.22
CA GLU A 21 -11.56 14.48 22.90
C GLU A 21 -11.50 14.81 24.40
N HIS A 22 -10.41 14.46 25.07
CA HIS A 22 -10.20 14.77 26.49
C HIS A 22 -10.34 16.27 26.76
N ARG A 23 -9.78 17.11 25.88
CA ARG A 23 -9.92 18.56 25.95
C ARG A 23 -11.39 19.02 25.87
N ARG A 24 -12.20 18.42 25.00
CA ARG A 24 -13.64 18.72 24.88
C ARG A 24 -14.41 18.27 26.12
N MET A 25 -14.12 17.08 26.62
CA MET A 25 -14.75 16.54 27.83
C MET A 25 -14.46 17.43 29.04
N ARG A 26 -13.21 17.88 29.21
CA ARG A 26 -12.83 18.85 30.25
C ARG A 26 -13.59 20.18 30.11
N ALA A 27 -13.75 20.69 28.90
CA ALA A 27 -14.53 21.90 28.66
C ALA A 27 -16.01 21.73 29.03
N LEU A 28 -16.60 20.56 28.78
CA LEU A 28 -17.99 20.27 29.15
C LEU A 28 -18.18 20.10 30.66
N ALA A 29 -17.22 19.49 31.35
CA ALA A 29 -17.24 19.38 32.81
C ALA A 29 -17.29 20.78 33.46
N LEU A 30 -16.42 21.69 33.02
CA LEU A 30 -16.42 23.08 33.49
C LEU A 30 -17.73 23.83 33.15
N LEU A 31 -18.37 23.51 32.03
CA LEU A 31 -19.69 24.06 31.72
C LEU A 31 -20.81 23.50 32.63
N LYS A 32 -20.70 22.24 33.07
CA LYS A 32 -21.64 21.62 34.02
C LYS A 32 -21.50 22.23 35.42
N GLU A 33 -20.29 22.63 35.80
CA GLU A 33 -19.98 23.39 37.03
C GLU A 33 -20.52 24.84 37.00
N GLY A 34 -21.16 25.27 35.91
CA GLY A 34 -21.79 26.59 35.80
C GLY A 34 -20.88 27.71 35.29
N LEU A 35 -19.64 27.39 34.86
CA LEU A 35 -18.73 28.40 34.34
C LEU A 35 -19.20 28.97 33.00
N GLN A 36 -18.95 30.27 32.81
CA GLN A 36 -19.26 30.93 31.55
C GLN A 36 -18.35 30.42 30.41
N PRO A 37 -18.87 30.28 29.16
CA PRO A 37 -18.09 29.78 28.03
C PRO A 37 -16.79 30.54 27.72
N VAL A 38 -16.71 31.81 28.10
CA VAL A 38 -15.50 32.63 27.93
C VAL A 38 -14.40 32.19 28.89
N GLU A 39 -14.76 31.88 30.13
CA GLU A 39 -13.82 31.43 31.15
C GLU A 39 -13.35 30.00 30.86
N VAL A 40 -14.27 29.12 30.45
CA VAL A 40 -13.95 27.76 30.00
C VAL A 40 -12.95 27.77 28.84
N ALA A 41 -13.16 28.66 27.86
CA ALA A 41 -12.28 28.82 26.71
C ALA A 41 -10.85 29.19 27.12
N ARG A 42 -10.69 30.09 28.11
CA ARG A 42 -9.39 30.48 28.67
C ARG A 42 -8.69 29.31 29.36
N ARG A 43 -9.40 28.56 30.22
CA ARG A 43 -8.84 27.42 30.97
C ARG A 43 -8.43 26.23 30.12
N VAL A 44 -9.05 26.08 28.95
CA VAL A 44 -8.85 24.94 28.04
C VAL A 44 -8.00 25.33 26.82
N GLY A 45 -7.66 26.62 26.66
CA GLY A 45 -6.80 27.11 25.58
C GLY A 45 -7.44 27.02 24.20
N VAL A 46 -8.74 27.33 24.09
CA VAL A 46 -9.51 27.27 22.82
C VAL A 46 -10.32 28.53 22.60
N ASP A 47 -10.82 28.74 21.38
CA ASP A 47 -11.73 29.85 21.09
C ASP A 47 -13.13 29.61 21.71
N ARG A 48 -13.76 30.68 22.19
CA ARG A 48 -15.12 30.65 22.78
C ARG A 48 -16.19 30.09 21.84
N ARG A 49 -16.03 30.24 20.51
CA ARG A 49 -16.96 29.66 19.51
C ARG A 49 -16.86 28.14 19.49
N SER A 50 -15.68 27.57 19.71
CA SER A 50 -15.50 26.11 19.82
C SER A 50 -16.24 25.55 21.02
N VAL A 51 -16.13 26.21 22.18
CA VAL A 51 -16.86 25.82 23.41
C VAL A 51 -18.37 25.88 23.19
N ARG A 52 -18.88 26.95 22.57
CA ARG A 52 -20.31 27.06 22.20
C ARG A 52 -20.75 25.96 21.25
N ARG A 53 -19.93 25.63 20.24
CA ARG A 53 -20.21 24.55 19.28
C ARG A 53 -20.28 23.20 19.97
N TRP A 54 -19.37 22.90 20.91
CA TRP A 54 -19.41 21.66 21.68
C TRP A 54 -20.64 21.59 22.59
N LYS A 55 -20.98 22.68 23.29
CA LYS A 55 -22.22 22.76 24.09
C LYS A 55 -23.46 22.48 23.23
N ALA A 56 -23.53 23.06 22.03
CA ALA A 56 -24.63 22.82 21.10
C ALA A 56 -24.65 21.37 20.61
N ALA A 57 -23.50 20.79 20.24
CA ALA A 57 -23.37 19.41 19.80
C ALA A 57 -23.84 18.43 20.88
N VAL A 58 -23.48 18.65 22.14
CA VAL A 58 -23.95 17.81 23.27
C VAL A 58 -25.44 17.94 23.50
N ARG A 59 -26.01 19.14 23.37
CA ARG A 59 -27.46 19.33 23.48
C ARG A 59 -28.23 18.54 22.42
N THR A 60 -27.66 18.37 21.22
CA THR A 60 -28.31 17.65 20.11
C THR A 60 -28.00 16.16 20.05
N GLN A 61 -26.78 15.75 20.41
CA GLN A 61 -26.24 14.41 20.14
C GLN A 61 -25.70 13.72 21.42
N GLY A 62 -25.89 14.32 22.59
CA GLY A 62 -25.29 13.86 23.84
C GLY A 62 -23.76 13.89 23.79
N GLU A 63 -23.11 13.11 24.66
CA GLU A 63 -21.65 13.06 24.73
C GLU A 63 -21.01 12.57 23.42
N ALA A 64 -21.72 11.81 22.59
CA ALA A 64 -21.27 11.38 21.27
C ALA A 64 -20.96 12.54 20.30
N GLY A 65 -21.54 13.74 20.53
CA GLY A 65 -21.28 14.93 19.72
C GLY A 65 -19.87 15.51 19.88
N VAL A 66 -19.15 15.14 20.94
CA VAL A 66 -17.78 15.63 21.21
C VAL A 66 -16.71 14.55 21.15
N ARG A 67 -17.08 13.27 21.13
CA ARG A 67 -16.13 12.15 21.02
C ARG A 67 -15.26 12.27 19.76
N ALA A 68 -14.05 11.75 19.81
CA ALA A 68 -13.24 11.59 18.63
C ALA A 68 -13.96 10.67 17.65
N LYS A 69 -14.12 11.13 16.42
CA LYS A 69 -14.59 10.28 15.33
C LYS A 69 -13.39 9.85 14.52
N PRO A 70 -13.29 8.57 14.13
CA PRO A 70 -12.32 8.16 13.13
C PRO A 70 -12.48 9.08 11.92
N ALA A 71 -11.38 9.62 11.42
CA ALA A 71 -11.37 10.29 10.13
C ALA A 71 -11.05 9.21 9.09
N PRO A 72 -12.05 8.54 8.48
CA PRO A 72 -11.76 7.64 7.38
C PRO A 72 -11.05 8.48 6.32
N GLY A 73 -9.87 8.03 5.90
CA GLY A 73 -9.13 8.68 4.84
C GLY A 73 -9.93 8.69 3.53
N ARG A 74 -9.30 9.16 2.45
CA ARG A 74 -9.93 9.14 1.12
C ARG A 74 -10.46 7.72 0.83
N PRO A 75 -11.73 7.56 0.43
CA PRO A 75 -12.27 6.24 0.12
C PRO A 75 -11.42 5.57 -0.96
N LEU A 76 -11.21 4.26 -0.80
CA LEU A 76 -10.44 3.45 -1.73
C LEU A 76 -11.14 3.47 -3.09
N LYS A 77 -10.38 3.74 -4.16
CA LYS A 77 -10.91 3.84 -5.54
C LYS A 77 -11.64 2.55 -5.98
N LEU A 78 -11.18 1.39 -5.53
CA LEU A 78 -11.77 0.08 -5.84
C LEU A 78 -12.62 -0.41 -4.66
N GLN A 79 -13.92 -0.54 -4.89
CA GLN A 79 -14.89 -1.04 -3.92
C GLN A 79 -14.59 -2.51 -3.54
N ALA A 80 -15.04 -2.93 -2.34
CA ALA A 80 -14.82 -4.30 -1.84
C ALA A 80 -15.27 -5.38 -2.82
N LYS A 81 -16.44 -5.23 -3.45
CA LYS A 81 -16.95 -6.18 -4.45
C LYS A 81 -16.03 -6.32 -5.67
N HIS A 82 -15.40 -5.23 -6.10
CA HIS A 82 -14.48 -5.26 -7.25
C HIS A 82 -13.14 -5.90 -6.88
N ARG A 83 -12.69 -5.77 -5.63
CA ARG A 83 -11.48 -6.45 -5.13
C ARG A 83 -11.63 -7.97 -5.16
N THR A 84 -12.73 -8.50 -4.64
CA THR A 84 -13.00 -9.95 -4.68
C THR A 84 -13.08 -10.48 -6.11
N LYS A 85 -13.69 -9.72 -7.02
CA LYS A 85 -13.72 -10.07 -8.45
C LYS A 85 -12.33 -10.03 -9.09
N LEU A 86 -11.51 -9.04 -8.72
CA LEU A 86 -10.14 -8.92 -9.20
C LEU A 86 -9.29 -10.10 -8.72
N GLU A 87 -9.37 -10.49 -7.44
CA GLU A 87 -8.68 -11.67 -6.92
C GLU A 87 -9.05 -12.94 -7.69
N ALA A 88 -10.35 -13.15 -7.95
CA ALA A 88 -10.82 -14.29 -8.74
C ALA A 88 -10.29 -14.26 -10.20
N LEU A 89 -10.05 -13.08 -10.78
CA LEU A 89 -9.43 -12.95 -12.11
C LEU A 89 -7.93 -13.23 -12.05
N LEU A 90 -7.23 -12.72 -11.03
CA LEU A 90 -5.79 -12.94 -10.87
C LEU A 90 -5.47 -14.44 -10.68
N LEU A 91 -6.30 -15.16 -9.93
CA LEU A 91 -6.18 -16.60 -9.71
C LEU A 91 -6.39 -17.44 -10.99
N LYS A 92 -7.18 -16.93 -11.95
CA LYS A 92 -7.39 -17.61 -13.24
C LYS A 92 -6.18 -17.50 -14.19
N GLY A 93 -5.21 -16.65 -13.85
CA GLY A 93 -4.03 -16.41 -14.67
C GLY A 93 -4.21 -15.26 -15.68
N ALA A 94 -3.08 -14.69 -16.10
CA ALA A 94 -3.05 -13.58 -17.05
C ALA A 94 -3.49 -14.02 -18.46
N GLN A 95 -3.30 -15.29 -18.81
CA GLN A 95 -3.78 -15.80 -20.10
C GLN A 95 -5.30 -15.79 -20.20
N ALA A 96 -6.00 -16.13 -19.12
CA ALA A 96 -7.46 -16.06 -19.06
C ALA A 96 -8.00 -14.62 -19.18
N ALA A 97 -7.16 -13.62 -18.90
CA ALA A 97 -7.48 -12.21 -19.11
C ALA A 97 -7.14 -11.71 -20.53
N GLY A 98 -6.57 -12.57 -21.39
CA GLY A 98 -6.24 -12.27 -22.78
C GLY A 98 -4.78 -11.87 -23.04
N PHE A 99 -3.87 -12.06 -22.07
CA PHE A 99 -2.43 -11.81 -22.28
C PHE A 99 -1.72 -13.04 -22.86
N HIS A 100 -0.65 -12.83 -23.62
CA HIS A 100 0.11 -13.92 -24.23
C HIS A 100 0.80 -14.85 -23.22
N THR A 101 1.26 -14.31 -22.10
CA THR A 101 1.97 -15.05 -21.05
C THR A 101 1.20 -14.97 -19.75
N ASP A 102 1.35 -15.99 -18.90
CA ASP A 102 0.66 -16.06 -17.61
C ASP A 102 1.25 -15.16 -16.52
N LEU A 103 2.22 -14.31 -16.89
CA LEU A 103 2.88 -13.39 -15.96
C LEU A 103 2.00 -12.17 -15.68
N TRP A 104 1.63 -11.98 -14.41
CA TRP A 104 1.04 -10.74 -13.95
C TRP A 104 2.10 -9.66 -13.76
N THR A 105 1.88 -8.50 -14.39
CA THR A 105 2.66 -7.29 -14.19
C THR A 105 1.74 -6.15 -13.77
N CYS A 106 2.26 -5.15 -13.04
CA CYS A 106 1.45 -4.01 -12.61
C CYS A 106 0.70 -3.31 -13.76
N PRO A 107 1.30 -3.08 -14.95
CA PRO A 107 0.57 -2.54 -16.10
C PRO A 107 -0.58 -3.43 -16.57
N ARG A 108 -0.38 -4.75 -16.65
CA ARG A 108 -1.43 -5.70 -17.07
C ARG A 108 -2.61 -5.71 -16.10
N VAL A 109 -2.31 -5.64 -14.80
CA VAL A 109 -3.34 -5.55 -13.76
C VAL A 109 -4.09 -4.21 -13.85
N ALA A 110 -3.40 -3.09 -14.11
CA ALA A 110 -4.07 -1.81 -14.35
C ALA A 110 -5.04 -1.88 -15.54
N GLU A 111 -4.61 -2.47 -16.65
CA GLU A 111 -5.45 -2.66 -17.84
C GLU A 111 -6.68 -3.51 -17.55
N VAL A 112 -6.53 -4.62 -16.81
CA VAL A 112 -7.67 -5.46 -16.42
C VAL A 112 -8.65 -4.69 -15.54
N ILE A 113 -8.14 -3.89 -14.59
CA ILE A 113 -9.00 -3.10 -13.70
C ILE A 113 -9.78 -2.05 -14.50
N GLU A 114 -9.12 -1.37 -15.43
CA GLU A 114 -9.77 -0.40 -16.30
C GLU A 114 -10.83 -1.06 -17.19
N ARG A 115 -10.50 -2.16 -17.86
CA ARG A 115 -11.43 -2.87 -18.77
C ARG A 115 -12.62 -3.51 -18.05
N ARG A 116 -12.44 -4.02 -16.83
CA ARG A 116 -13.48 -4.77 -16.11
C ARG A 116 -14.31 -3.90 -15.17
N PHE A 117 -13.73 -2.82 -14.64
CA PHE A 117 -14.37 -2.00 -13.60
C PHE A 117 -14.45 -0.51 -13.95
N GLY A 118 -13.84 -0.06 -15.06
CA GLY A 118 -13.83 1.35 -15.47
C GLY A 118 -13.04 2.26 -14.53
N VAL A 119 -12.11 1.71 -13.72
CA VAL A 119 -11.35 2.48 -12.74
C VAL A 119 -9.89 2.61 -13.19
N CYS A 120 -9.47 3.84 -13.50
CA CYS A 120 -8.08 4.10 -13.87
C CYS A 120 -7.19 4.22 -12.63
N TYR A 121 -6.12 3.42 -12.63
CA TYR A 121 -5.05 3.45 -11.64
C TYR A 121 -3.72 3.80 -12.32
N HIS A 122 -2.90 4.62 -11.64
CA HIS A 122 -1.50 4.73 -11.99
C HIS A 122 -0.79 3.41 -11.65
N VAL A 123 0.16 2.99 -12.49
CA VAL A 123 0.87 1.70 -12.35
C VAL A 123 1.52 1.56 -10.97
N ASP A 124 2.09 2.63 -10.43
CA ASP A 124 2.74 2.64 -9.10
C ASP A 124 1.76 2.36 -7.93
N HIS A 125 0.47 2.61 -8.13
CA HIS A 125 -0.55 2.30 -7.12
C HIS A 125 -0.97 0.83 -7.15
N ILE A 126 -0.74 0.12 -8.26
CA ILE A 126 -1.13 -1.27 -8.41
C ILE A 126 -0.33 -2.18 -7.48
N GLY A 127 0.97 -1.94 -7.32
CA GLY A 127 1.79 -2.75 -6.40
C GLY A 127 1.26 -2.68 -4.96
N ARG A 128 0.90 -1.48 -4.50
CA ARG A 128 0.27 -1.29 -3.18
C ARG A 128 -1.11 -1.94 -3.10
N LEU A 129 -1.93 -1.78 -4.14
CA LEU A 129 -3.23 -2.44 -4.21
C LEU A 129 -3.11 -3.96 -4.09
N LEU A 130 -2.17 -4.57 -4.82
CA LEU A 130 -1.93 -6.01 -4.79
C LEU A 130 -1.43 -6.48 -3.43
N HIS A 131 -0.52 -5.72 -2.81
CA HIS A 131 -0.03 -6.00 -1.46
C HIS A 131 -1.18 -5.95 -0.42
N ASP A 132 -2.07 -4.97 -0.51
CA ASP A 132 -3.26 -4.87 0.36
C ASP A 132 -4.23 -6.05 0.17
N LEU A 133 -4.19 -6.72 -1.00
CA LEU A 133 -4.95 -7.94 -1.31
C LEU A 133 -4.16 -9.21 -0.95
N GLY A 134 -2.99 -9.09 -0.31
CA GLY A 134 -2.15 -10.22 0.09
C GLY A 134 -1.29 -10.82 -1.02
N TRP A 135 -1.20 -10.19 -2.18
CA TRP A 135 -0.36 -10.66 -3.29
C TRP A 135 1.07 -10.14 -3.14
N SER A 136 2.03 -11.06 -3.28
CA SER A 136 3.47 -10.75 -3.30
C SER A 136 4.05 -10.91 -4.71
N PRO A 137 5.06 -10.10 -5.09
CA PRO A 137 5.73 -10.25 -6.37
C PRO A 137 6.40 -11.61 -6.49
N GLN A 138 5.94 -12.43 -7.44
CA GLN A 138 6.54 -13.72 -7.73
C GLN A 138 7.56 -13.57 -8.86
N LYS A 139 8.81 -14.01 -8.63
CA LYS A 139 9.81 -14.09 -9.68
C LYS A 139 9.61 -15.39 -10.45
N PRO A 140 9.31 -15.35 -11.76
CA PRO A 140 9.24 -16.58 -12.54
C PRO A 140 10.60 -17.28 -12.52
N ALA A 141 10.60 -18.60 -12.37
CA ALA A 141 11.81 -19.39 -12.49
C ALA A 141 12.43 -19.15 -13.87
N ARG A 142 13.72 -18.78 -13.93
CA ARG A 142 14.44 -18.63 -15.21
C ARG A 142 14.50 -19.98 -15.91
N ARG A 143 13.61 -20.22 -16.87
CA ARG A 143 13.70 -21.34 -17.82
C ARG A 143 14.24 -20.78 -19.13
N ALA A 144 15.30 -21.38 -19.66
CA ALA A 144 15.78 -21.06 -21.00
C ALA A 144 14.71 -21.42 -22.03
N LEU A 145 14.47 -20.55 -23.01
CA LEU A 145 13.49 -20.79 -24.07
C LEU A 145 13.88 -22.00 -24.95
N GLU A 146 15.18 -22.24 -25.11
CA GLU A 146 15.76 -23.35 -25.88
C GLU A 146 15.88 -24.65 -25.08
N ARG A 147 15.28 -24.73 -23.89
CA ARG A 147 15.38 -25.90 -23.02
C ARG A 147 14.59 -27.07 -23.62
N ASP A 148 15.28 -27.90 -24.39
CA ASP A 148 14.77 -29.19 -24.85
C ASP A 148 14.99 -30.25 -23.75
N GLU A 149 13.90 -30.69 -23.12
CA GLU A 149 13.91 -31.71 -22.07
C GLU A 149 14.46 -33.06 -22.59
N GLN A 150 14.26 -33.37 -23.86
CA GLN A 150 14.78 -34.58 -24.50
C GLN A 150 16.27 -34.46 -24.78
N ALA A 151 16.77 -33.28 -25.18
CA ALA A 151 18.21 -33.05 -25.32
C ALA A 151 18.93 -33.10 -23.97
N ILE A 152 18.31 -32.57 -22.90
CA ILE A 152 18.85 -32.64 -21.54
C ILE A 152 18.89 -34.09 -21.03
N TRP A 153 17.81 -34.85 -21.23
CA TRP A 153 17.77 -36.25 -20.84
C TRP A 153 18.81 -37.08 -21.57
N ARG A 154 18.93 -36.90 -22.90
CA ARG A 154 19.95 -37.55 -23.73
C ARG A 154 21.36 -37.20 -23.28
N TRP A 155 21.65 -35.91 -23.07
CA TRP A 155 22.96 -35.49 -22.59
C TRP A 155 23.30 -36.08 -21.21
N ALA A 156 22.35 -36.09 -20.28
CA ALA A 156 22.54 -36.62 -18.94
C ALA A 156 22.73 -38.16 -18.90
N HIS A 157 22.05 -38.91 -19.77
CA HIS A 157 22.12 -40.37 -19.78
C HIS A 157 23.24 -40.89 -20.68
N GLU A 158 23.46 -40.27 -21.84
CA GLU A 158 24.37 -40.78 -22.87
C GLU A 158 25.71 -40.03 -22.83
N ASP A 159 25.70 -38.70 -23.00
CA ASP A 159 26.93 -37.91 -23.12
C ASP A 159 27.71 -37.78 -21.81
N TRP A 160 27.01 -37.75 -20.67
CA TRP A 160 27.64 -37.65 -19.36
C TRP A 160 28.60 -38.83 -19.08
N THR A 161 28.23 -40.03 -19.53
CA THR A 161 29.09 -41.22 -19.39
C THR A 161 30.35 -41.14 -20.26
N ARG A 162 30.27 -40.45 -21.41
CA ARG A 162 31.37 -40.23 -22.35
C ARG A 162 32.36 -39.18 -21.82
N VAL A 163 31.86 -38.09 -21.25
CA VAL A 163 32.69 -37.00 -20.69
C VAL A 163 33.39 -37.42 -19.40
N LYS A 164 32.79 -38.31 -18.60
CA LYS A 164 33.38 -38.81 -17.35
C LYS A 164 34.52 -39.83 -17.58
N LYS A 165 34.72 -40.34 -18.80
CA LYS A 165 35.90 -41.16 -19.12
C LYS A 165 37.14 -40.26 -19.14
N THR A 166 38.00 -40.43 -18.13
CA THR A 166 39.36 -39.87 -18.13
C THR A 166 40.03 -40.20 -19.47
N PRO A 167 40.59 -39.22 -20.21
CA PRO A 167 41.32 -39.53 -21.42
C PRO A 167 42.47 -40.49 -21.07
N PRO A 168 42.78 -41.48 -21.92
CA PRO A 168 43.86 -42.42 -21.62
C PRO A 168 45.17 -41.65 -21.38
N ALA A 169 45.93 -42.09 -20.39
CA ALA A 169 47.20 -41.49 -19.97
C ALA A 169 48.23 -41.55 -21.13
N GLY A 170 48.15 -40.62 -22.06
CA GLY A 170 48.96 -40.63 -23.28
C GLY A 170 48.65 -39.55 -24.30
N ALA A 171 47.50 -38.88 -24.21
CA ALA A 171 47.21 -37.71 -25.04
C ALA A 171 48.09 -36.52 -24.61
N ARG A 172 49.27 -36.39 -25.24
CA ARG A 172 50.15 -35.22 -25.11
C ARG A 172 49.33 -33.95 -25.36
N ARG A 173 49.30 -33.05 -24.37
CA ARG A 173 48.79 -31.69 -24.56
C ARG A 173 49.79 -30.94 -25.43
N SER A 174 49.50 -30.74 -26.71
CA SER A 174 50.26 -29.83 -27.56
C SER A 174 49.92 -28.40 -27.17
N SER A 175 50.80 -27.72 -26.44
CA SER A 175 50.74 -26.27 -26.24
C SER A 175 51.51 -25.56 -27.36
N SER A 176 50.79 -24.94 -28.30
CA SER A 176 51.41 -24.06 -29.29
C SER A 176 51.84 -22.75 -28.62
N SER A 177 53.15 -22.50 -28.58
CA SER A 177 53.74 -21.24 -28.11
C SER A 177 53.49 -20.13 -29.15
N THR A 178 52.65 -19.16 -28.82
CA THR A 178 52.49 -17.92 -29.59
C THR A 178 53.63 -16.96 -29.25
N LYS A 179 54.52 -16.70 -30.24
CA LYS A 179 55.50 -15.60 -30.15
C LYS A 179 54.79 -14.25 -30.18
N ARG A 180 55.18 -13.36 -29.27
CA ARG A 180 54.75 -11.95 -29.22
C ARG A 180 55.64 -11.15 -30.19
N GLY A 181 55.04 -10.48 -31.18
CA GLY A 181 55.76 -9.60 -32.10
C GLY A 181 56.17 -8.29 -31.43
N SER A 182 57.36 -7.80 -31.78
CA SER A 182 57.88 -6.45 -31.48
C SER A 182 57.45 -5.45 -32.54
#